data_AF-A0A523TB74-F1
#
_entry.id   AF-A0A523TB74-F1
#
_cell.length_a   1.000
_cell.length_b   1.000
_cell.length_c   1.000
_cell.angle_alpha   90.00
_cell.angle_beta   90.00
_cell.angle_gamma   90.00
#
_symmetry.space_group_name_H-M   'P 1'
#
loop_
_entity.id
_entity.type
_entity.pdbx_description
1 polymer ?
#
loop_
_entity_poly.entity_id
_entity_poly.type
_entity_poly.pdbx_seq_one_letter_code
_entity_poly.pdbx_strand_id
1 'polypeptide(L)' 'MEKSFSPQNRKKLQKMMLEAFTNEISTLTPELQNILADDMVTAFQNRLDVFQRIQAKTTA' A
#
# COMPACT_ATOMS: atom_id res chain seq x y z
N MET A 1 17.53 -4.47 6.59
CA MET A 1 16.29 -5.25 6.39
C MET A 1 15.19 -4.27 6.05
N GLU A 2 14.64 -4.37 4.83
CA GLU A 2 13.47 -3.59 4.42
C GLU A 2 12.32 -3.90 5.39
N LYS A 3 11.75 -2.87 6.01
CA LYS A 3 10.59 -3.02 6.88
C LYS A 3 9.34 -3.14 6.00
N SER A 4 9.22 -4.23 5.27
CA SER A 4 8.00 -4.55 4.55
C SER A 4 6.86 -4.79 5.55
N PHE A 5 5.65 -4.36 5.22
CA PHE A 5 4.46 -4.81 5.95
C PHE A 5 4.48 -6.33 6.12
N SER A 6 4.04 -6.80 7.29
CA SER A 6 3.78 -8.23 7.47
C SER A 6 2.75 -8.68 6.42
N PRO A 7 2.77 -9.96 6.00
CA PRO A 7 1.78 -10.48 5.05
C PRO A 7 0.33 -10.23 5.49
N GLN A 8 0.06 -10.28 6.80
CA GLN A 8 -1.26 -9.99 7.38
C GLN A 8 -1.65 -8.52 7.22
N ASN A 9 -0.74 -7.58 7.52
CA ASN A 9 -0.99 -6.15 7.36
C ASN A 9 -1.16 -5.78 5.89
N ARG A 10 -0.37 -6.39 4.98
CA ARG A 10 -0.51 -6.18 3.54
C ARG A 10 -1.91 -6.57 3.06
N LYS A 11 -2.39 -7.77 3.43
CA LYS A 11 -3.74 -8.23 3.09
C LYS A 11 -4.83 -7.31 3.65
N LYS A 12 -4.66 -6.86 4.89
CA LYS A 12 -5.61 -5.91 5.51
C LYS A 12 -5.67 -4.60 4.72
N LEU A 13 -4.52 -4.03 4.35
CA LEU A 13 -4.45 -2.79 3.58
C LEU A 13 -5.04 -2.95 2.18
N GLN A 14 -4.74 -4.04 1.47
CA GLN A 14 -5.36 -4.34 0.16
C GLN A 14 -6.88 -4.36 0.27
N LYS A 15 -7.43 -5.06 1.27
CA LYS A 15 -8.88 -5.11 1.51
C LYS A 15 -9.45 -3.72 1.78
N MET A 16 -8.80 -2.92 2.64
CA MET A 16 -9.23 -1.55 2.93
C MET A 16 -9.23 -0.67 1.68
N MET A 17 -8.25 -0.84 0.78
CA MET A 17 -8.19 -0.11 -0.48
C MET A 17 -9.33 -0.50 -1.42
N LEU A 18 -9.61 -1.78 -1.57
CA LEU A 18 -10.72 -2.27 -2.38
C LEU A 18 -12.06 -1.74 -1.84
N GLU A 19 -12.25 -1.77 -0.53
CA GLU A 19 -13.46 -1.25 0.12
C GLU A 19 -13.61 0.26 -0.08
N ALA A 20 -12.54 1.04 0.16
CA ALA A 20 -12.57 2.50 0.08
C ALA A 20 -12.83 3.02 -1.34
N PHE A 21 -12.35 2.32 -2.37
CA PHE A 21 -12.46 2.75 -3.77
C PHE A 21 -13.45 1.89 -4.58
N THR A 22 -14.36 1.18 -3.91
CA THR A 22 -15.27 0.19 -4.54
C THR A 22 -16.00 0.77 -5.76
N ASN A 23 -16.47 2.02 -5.67
CA ASN A 23 -17.23 2.65 -6.75
C ASN A 23 -16.32 3.07 -7.90
N GLU A 24 -15.16 3.64 -7.59
CA GLU A 24 -14.17 4.12 -8.53
C GLU A 24 -13.55 2.99 -9.36
N ILE A 25 -13.35 1.82 -8.73
CA ILE A 25 -12.74 0.64 -9.37
C ILE A 25 -13.77 -0.35 -9.91
N SER A 26 -15.08 -0.05 -9.77
CA SER A 26 -16.16 -0.98 -10.14
C SER A 26 -16.16 -1.40 -11.61
N THR A 27 -15.58 -0.57 -12.49
CA THR A 27 -15.45 -0.85 -13.94
C THR A 27 -14.26 -1.76 -14.27
N LEU A 28 -13.34 -1.98 -13.33
CA LEU A 28 -12.18 -2.85 -13.51
C LEU A 28 -12.57 -4.32 -13.29
N THR A 29 -11.91 -5.22 -14.00
CA THR A 29 -12.03 -6.66 -13.73
C THR A 29 -11.51 -6.98 -12.32
N PRO A 30 -11.96 -8.09 -11.69
CA PRO A 30 -11.45 -8.48 -10.37
C PRO A 30 -9.92 -8.62 -10.33
N GLU A 31 -9.30 -9.08 -11.41
CA GLU A 31 -7.85 -9.15 -11.54
C GLU A 31 -7.21 -7.76 -11.48
N LEU A 32 -7.72 -6.80 -12.26
CA LEU A 32 -7.20 -5.43 -12.26
C LEU A 32 -7.45 -4.70 -10.93
N GLN A 33 -8.56 -4.96 -10.25
CA GLN A 33 -8.82 -4.45 -8.90
C GLN A 33 -7.76 -4.94 -7.91
N ASN A 34 -7.44 -6.24 -7.94
CA ASN A 34 -6.45 -6.85 -7.06
C ASN A 34 -5.03 -6.33 -7.36
N ILE A 35 -4.66 -6.20 -8.64
CA ILE A 35 -3.38 -5.61 -9.05
C ILE A 35 -3.27 -4.18 -8.54
N LEU A 36 -4.29 -3.35 -8.77
CA LEU A 36 -4.32 -1.97 -8.31
C LEU A 36 -4.20 -1.87 -6.78
N ALA A 37 -4.91 -2.71 -6.03
CA ALA A 37 -4.82 -2.75 -4.58
C ALA A 37 -3.41 -3.14 -4.10
N ASP A 38 -2.76 -4.11 -4.74
CA ASP A 38 -1.39 -4.50 -4.42
C ASP A 38 -0.38 -3.37 -4.71
N ASP A 39 -0.51 -2.74 -5.88
CA ASP A 39 0.33 -1.62 -6.31
C ASP A 39 0.21 -0.41 -5.37
N MET A 40 -1.00 -0.06 -4.95
CA MET A 40 -1.22 1.02 -3.98
C MET A 40 -0.56 0.73 -2.64
N VAL A 41 -0.63 -0.52 -2.14
CA VAL A 41 0.02 -0.89 -0.88
C VAL A 41 1.55 -0.87 -1.01
N THR A 42 2.10 -1.28 -2.16
CA THR A 42 3.53 -1.16 -2.47
C THR A 42 3.97 0.30 -2.51
N ALA A 43 3.26 1.16 -3.25
CA ALA A 43 3.56 2.58 -3.35
C ALA A 43 3.53 3.27 -1.98
N PHE A 44 2.53 2.92 -1.15
CA PHE A 44 2.42 3.43 0.22
C PHE A 44 3.60 3.00 1.10
N GLN A 45 3.98 1.73 1.08
CA GLN A 45 5.15 1.22 1.79
C GLN A 45 6.43 1.96 1.37
N ASN A 46 6.66 2.09 0.06
CA ASN A 46 7.82 2.78 -0.47
C ASN A 46 7.89 4.23 0.03
N ARG A 47 6.73 4.91 0.12
CA ARG A 47 6.69 6.29 0.60
C ARG A 47 6.96 6.40 2.10
N LEU A 48 6.43 5.48 2.90
CA LEU A 48 6.73 5.40 4.33
C LEU A 48 8.23 5.20 4.58
N ASP A 49 8.87 4.30 3.84
CA ASP A 49 10.30 4.03 3.97
C ASP A 49 11.14 5.27 3.65
N VAL A 50 10.78 6.02 2.61
CA VAL A 50 11.42 7.29 2.28
C VAL A 50 11.26 8.30 3.41
N PHE A 51 10.05 8.46 3.95
CA PHE A 51 9.79 9.39 5.05
C PHE A 51 10.55 9.03 6.32
N GLN A 52 10.60 7.75 6.68
CA GLN A 52 11.38 7.28 7.83
C GLN A 52 12.88 7.58 7.66
N ARG A 53 13.42 7.38 6.45
CA ARG A 53 14.82 7.71 6.13
C ARG A 53 15.11 9.21 6.21
N ILE A 54 14.20 10.05 5.72
CA ILE A 54 14.34 11.50 5.82
C ILE A 54 14.32 11.91 7.30
N GLN A 55 13.33 11.43 8.07
CA GLN A 55 13.20 11.76 9.49
C GLN A 55 14.46 11.37 10.28
N ALA A 56 14.96 10.15 10.09
CA ALA A 56 16.16 9.67 10.77
C ALA A 56 17.42 10.51 10.48
N LYS A 57 17.53 11.08 9.27
CA LYS A 57 18.63 11.98 8.89
C LYS A 57 18.50 13.38 9.49
N THR A 58 17.28 13.86 9.67
CA THR A 58 17.03 15.19 10.25
C THR A 58 17.16 15.19 11.78
N THR A 59 16.97 14.04 12.43
CA THR A 59 17.07 13.90 13.90
C THR A 59 18.42 13.38 14.40
N ALA A 60 19.39 13.15 13.50
CA ALA A 60 20.76 12.72 13.81
C ALA A 60 21.71 13.92 13.77
#